data_AF-A0A976L0V4-F1
#
_entry.id   AF-A0A976L0V4-F1
#
_cell.length_a   1.000
_cell.length_b   1.000
_cell.length_c   1.000
_cell.angle_alpha   90.00
_cell.angle_beta   90.00
_cell.angle_gamma   90.00
#
_symmetry.space_group_name_H-M   'P 1'
#
loop_
_entity.id
_entity.type
_entity.pdbx_description
1 polymer ?
#
loop_
_entity_poly.entity_id
_entity_poly.type
_entity_poly.pdbx_seq_one_letter_code
_entity_poly.pdbx_strand_id
1 'polypeptide(L)' 'MSLSIGIVGLPNVGKSTLFNALTEKSVPAENYPFCTIDPSVGIVAVPDERLEKLNAFSHSRKKIPAAIEFVD' A
#
# COMPACT_ATOMS: atom_id res chain seq x y z
N MET A 1 -2.18 9.06 -13.50
CA MET A 1 -2.91 9.52 -12.30
C MET A 1 -3.03 8.32 -11.40
N SER A 2 -2.28 8.28 -10.29
CA SER A 2 -2.49 7.27 -9.25
C SER A 2 -3.76 7.63 -8.48
N LEU A 3 -4.57 6.63 -8.17
CA LEU A 3 -5.72 6.78 -7.29
C LEU A 3 -5.21 6.70 -5.85
N SER A 4 -5.49 7.72 -5.04
CA SER A 4 -5.12 7.78 -3.62
C SER A 4 -6.35 7.87 -2.72
N ILE A 5 -6.20 7.42 -1.48
CA ILE A 5 -7.25 7.40 -0.45
C ILE A 5 -6.80 8.27 0.72
N GLY A 6 -7.54 9.35 1.01
CA GLY A 6 -7.31 10.17 2.19
C GLY A 6 -8.04 9.62 3.41
N ILE A 7 -7.35 9.53 4.55
CA ILE A 7 -7.98 9.20 5.84
C ILE A 7 -8.42 10.51 6.49
N VAL A 8 -9.71 10.69 6.73
CA VAL A 8 -10.28 11.93 7.30
C VAL A 8 -11.02 11.65 8.60
N GLY A 9 -10.91 12.55 9.57
CA GLY A 9 -11.56 12.41 10.87
C GLY A 9 -11.29 13.58 11.80
N LEU A 10 -12.04 13.65 12.90
CA LEU A 10 -11.83 14.64 13.96
C LEU A 10 -10.52 14.36 14.73
N PRO A 11 -9.98 15.34 15.48
CA PRO A 11 -8.82 15.12 16.33
C PRO A 11 -9.03 13.96 17.31
N ASN A 12 -7.97 13.17 17.55
CA ASN A 12 -7.93 12.08 18.54
C ASN A 12 -8.90 10.89 18.30
N VAL A 13 -9.42 10.70 17.08
CA VAL A 13 -10.25 9.52 16.73
C VAL A 13 -9.45 8.27 16.34
N GLY A 14 -8.12 8.31 16.47
CA GLY A 14 -7.25 7.20 16.09
C GLY A 14 -6.82 7.20 14.61
N LYS A 15 -6.93 8.33 13.90
CA LYS A 15 -6.51 8.47 12.49
C LYS A 15 -5.08 7.99 12.25
N SER A 16 -4.12 8.55 12.99
CA SER A 16 -2.70 8.17 12.88
C SER A 16 -2.44 6.72 13.32
N THR A 17 -3.23 6.18 14.26
CA THR A 17 -3.15 4.77 14.64
C THR A 17 -3.55 3.86 13.49
N LEU A 18 -4.64 4.19 12.78
CA LEU A 18 -5.07 3.45 11.60
C LEU A 18 -4.05 3.58 10.47
N PHE A 19 -3.56 4.79 10.20
CA PHE A 19 -2.54 5.02 9.18
C PHE A 19 -1.29 4.18 9.46
N ASN A 20 -0.76 4.22 10.69
CA ASN A 20 0.40 3.41 11.08
C ASN A 20 0.13 1.91 10.95
N ALA A 21 -1.04 1.42 11.36
CA ALA A 21 -1.38 0.01 11.22
C ALA A 21 -1.48 -0.45 9.74
N LEU A 22 -1.89 0.45 8.85
CA LEU A 22 -1.92 0.21 7.40
C LEU A 22 -0.51 0.25 6.80
N THR A 23 0.33 1.19 7.23
CA THR A 23 1.68 1.41 6.69
C THR A 23 2.77 0.55 7.31
N GLU A 24 2.60 -0.03 8.49
CA GLU A 24 3.53 -1.03 9.06
C GLU A 24 3.65 -2.29 8.17
N LYS A 25 2.65 -2.54 7.32
CA LYS A 25 2.69 -3.59 6.27
C LYS A 25 3.13 -3.07 4.89
N SER A 26 3.67 -1.85 4.82
CA SER A 26 4.03 -1.21 3.54
C SER A 26 5.22 -1.87 2.86
N VAL A 27 5.21 -1.80 1.53
CA VAL A 27 6.34 -2.17 0.69
C VAL A 27 7.26 -0.94 0.61
N PRO A 28 8.61 -1.09 0.65
CA PRO A 28 9.51 0.04 0.50
C PRO A 28 9.15 0.85 -0.75
N ALA A 29 8.94 2.17 -0.60
CA ALA A 29 8.58 3.07 -1.70
C ALA A 29 9.59 3.02 -2.86
N GLU A 30 10.81 2.57 -2.60
CA GLU A 30 11.86 2.24 -3.59
C GLU A 30 11.40 1.24 -4.66
N ASN A 31 10.44 0.36 -4.35
CA ASN A 31 9.92 -0.62 -5.31
C ASN A 31 8.98 0.00 -6.35
N TYR A 32 8.57 1.26 -6.17
CA TYR A 32 7.65 1.97 -7.03
C TYR A 32 8.32 3.23 -7.61
N PRO A 33 8.84 3.16 -8.85
CA PRO A 33 9.41 4.34 -9.50
C PRO A 33 8.35 5.43 -9.63
N PHE A 34 8.77 6.70 -9.52
CA PHE A 34 7.93 7.91 -9.58
C PHE A 34 7.15 8.28 -8.29
N CYS A 35 7.30 7.56 -7.18
CA CYS A 35 6.73 7.97 -5.90
C CYS A 35 7.61 9.01 -5.18
N THR A 36 7.00 10.13 -4.75
CA THR A 36 7.63 11.09 -3.83
C THR A 36 7.64 10.49 -2.42
N ILE A 37 8.76 10.60 -1.70
CA ILE A 37 8.87 10.14 -0.30
C ILE A 37 8.24 11.22 0.59
N ASP A 38 6.92 11.17 0.74
CA ASP A 38 6.19 11.99 1.72
C ASP A 38 5.88 11.10 2.95
N PRO A 39 6.25 11.51 4.18
CA PRO A 39 5.98 10.73 5.39
C PRO A 39 4.47 10.57 5.69
N SER A 40 3.62 11.41 5.10
CA SER A 40 2.17 11.37 5.21
C SER A 40 1.53 10.46 4.15
N VAL A 41 2.35 9.84 3.29
CA VAL A 41 1.90 8.94 2.23
C VAL A 41 2.39 7.52 2.51
N GLY A 42 1.45 6.58 2.49
CA GLY A 42 1.68 5.17 2.74
C GLY A 42 1.26 4.30 1.56
N ILE A 43 2.12 3.38 1.11
CA ILE A 43 1.80 2.45 0.03
C ILE A 43 1.52 1.07 0.61
N VAL A 44 0.31 0.55 0.38
CA VAL A 44 -0.13 -0.75 0.91
C VAL A 44 -0.44 -1.70 -0.24
N ALA A 45 0.15 -2.89 -0.19
CA ALA A 45 -0.14 -3.95 -1.15
C ALA A 45 -1.53 -4.55 -0.92
N VAL A 46 -2.29 -4.72 -2.00
CA VAL A 46 -3.62 -5.34 -1.94
C VAL A 46 -3.47 -6.86 -1.79
N PRO A 47 -4.00 -7.47 -0.72
CA PRO A 47 -4.00 -8.92 -0.58
C PRO A 47 -4.93 -9.55 -1.62
N ASP A 48 -4.39 -10.46 -2.44
CA ASP A 48 -5.14 -11.14 -3.50
C ASP A 48 -4.70 -12.61 -3.64
N GLU A 49 -5.57 -13.53 -3.26
CA GLU A 49 -5.33 -14.98 -3.39
C GLU A 49 -5.23 -15.45 -4.84
N ARG A 50 -5.86 -14.73 -5.79
CA ARG A 50 -5.80 -15.08 -7.21
C ARG A 50 -4.40 -14.87 -7.75
N LEU A 51 -3.74 -13.79 -7.30
CA LEU A 51 -2.37 -13.50 -7.67
C LEU A 51 -1.41 -14.59 -7.16
N GLU A 52 -1.66 -15.14 -5.97
CA GLU A 52 -0.88 -16.27 -5.46
C GLU A 52 -1.06 -17.53 -6.30
N LYS A 53 -2.31 -17.87 -6.64
CA LYS A 53 -2.62 -19.02 -7.49
C LYS A 53 -1.96 -18.90 -8.86
N LEU A 54 -1.99 -17.71 -9.47
CA LEU A 54 -1.34 -17.44 -10.74
C LEU A 54 0.18 -17.55 -10.64
N ASN A 55 0.79 -16.99 -9.59
CA ASN A 55 2.24 -17.08 -9.39
C ASN A 55 2.71 -18.52 -9.17
N ALA A 56 1.92 -19.33 -8.45
CA ALA A 56 2.19 -20.75 -8.26
C ALA A 56 2.06 -21.55 -9.57
N PHE A 57 1.10 -21.20 -10.44
CA PHE A 57 0.92 -21.84 -11.75
C PHE A 57 1.99 -21.44 -12.76
N SER A 58 2.36 -20.16 -12.82
CA SER A 58 3.30 -19.64 -13.82
C SER A 58 4.78 -19.75 -13.40
N HIS A 59 5.05 -20.05 -12.12
CA HIS A 59 6.38 -20.01 -11.51
C HIS A 59 7.14 -18.71 -11.81
N SER A 60 6.43 -17.58 -11.77
CA SER A 60 7.01 -16.27 -12.07
C SER A 60 8.12 -15.95 -11.07
N ARG A 61 9.24 -15.41 -11.58
CA ARG A 61 10.39 -15.01 -10.73
C ARG A 61 10.06 -13.87 -9.77
N LYS A 62 9.04 -13.08 -10.08
CA LYS A 62 8.62 -11.92 -9.29
C LYS A 62 7.10 -11.86 -9.24
N LYS A 63 6.56 -11.68 -8.03
CA LYS A 63 5.16 -11.38 -7.77
C LYS A 63 5.01 -9.90 -7.47
N ILE A 64 4.18 -9.20 -8.24
CA ILE A 64 3.93 -7.76 -8.08
C ILE A 64 2.44 -7.57 -7.76
N PRO A 65 2.07 -7.27 -6.51
CA PRO A 65 0.69 -6.98 -6.15
C PRO A 65 0.25 -5.62 -6.66
N ALA A 66 -1.06 -5.43 -6.80
CA ALA A 66 -1.63 -4.09 -6.89
C ALA A 66 -1.34 -3.33 -5.59
N ALA A 67 -1.19 -2.02 -5.67
CA ALA A 67 -0.91 -1.16 -4.54
C ALA A 67 -1.94 -0.02 -4.44
N ILE A 68 -2.26 0.38 -3.22
CA ILE A 68 -3.09 1.54 -2.92
C ILE A 68 -2.24 2.54 -2.15
N GLU A 69 -2.38 3.80 -2.51
CA GLU A 69 -1.75 4.94 -1.85
C GLU A 69 -2.73 5.53 -0.83
N PHE A 70 -2.31 5.57 0.44
CA PHE A 70 -3.03 6.22 1.54
C PHE A 70 -2.36 7.53 1.89
N VAL A 71 -3.15 8.56 2.18
CA VAL A 71 -2.70 9.87 2.62
C VAL A 71 -3.30 10.14 4.00
N ASP A 72 -2.46 10.54 4.96
CA ASP A 72 -2.85 10.95 6.31
C ASP A 72 -3.24 12.43 6.41
#